data_AF-A0A654U3J3-F1
#
_entry.id   AF-A0A654U3J3-F1
#
_cell.length_a   1.000
_cell.length_b   1.000
_cell.length_c   1.000
_cell.angle_alpha   90.00
_cell.angle_beta   90.00
_cell.angle_gamma   90.00
#
_symmetry.space_group_name_H-M   'P 1'
#
loop_
_entity.id
_entity.type
_entity.pdbx_description
1 polymer ?
#
loop_
_entity_poly.entity_id
_entity_poly.type
_entity_poly.pdbx_seq_one_letter_code
_entity_poly.pdbx_strand_id
1 'polypeptide(L)'
;MVCDLPRRLTDATQAALDAADLVVLVSPCDVRACAAAATMAPVLTAINPNLGLVVRGSSPGGLRAAEVADVAGVPLLASMRAQPRLAEQLEHGGLRLRRRSVLASAARRVLGVLPRAGSGRHGRAA
;
A
#
# COMPACT_ATOMS: atom_id res chain seq x y z
N MET A 1 -1.19 -0.26 13.83
CA MET A 1 -2.29 -1.14 13.40
C MET A 1 -2.26 -1.25 11.88
N VAL A 2 -2.83 -2.30 11.28
CA VAL A 2 -3.03 -2.36 9.82
C VAL A 2 -4.52 -2.59 9.58
N CYS A 3 -5.14 -1.72 8.77
CA CYS A 3 -6.53 -1.83 8.35
C CYS A 3 -6.57 -2.16 6.87
N ASP A 4 -7.26 -3.23 6.50
CA ASP A 4 -7.64 -3.47 5.10
C ASP A 4 -8.99 -2.79 4.85
N LEU A 5 -9.08 -2.03 3.76
CA LEU A 5 -10.22 -1.15 3.48
C LEU A 5 -10.84 -1.50 2.13
N PRO A 6 -12.19 -1.53 2.03
CA PRO A 6 -12.85 -1.67 0.75
C PRO A 6 -12.61 -0.43 -0.10
N ARG A 7 -12.72 -0.57 -1.43
CA ARG A 7 -12.64 0.58 -2.36
C ARG A 7 -13.80 1.57 -2.21
N ARG A 8 -14.87 1.20 -1.52
CA ARG A 8 -16.02 2.06 -1.29
C ARG A 8 -15.75 2.94 -0.06
N LEU A 9 -15.93 4.25 -0.23
CA LEU A 9 -15.81 5.24 0.84
C LEU A 9 -17.11 5.25 1.65
N THR A 10 -17.18 4.38 2.66
CA THR A 10 -18.20 4.43 3.72
C THR A 10 -17.68 5.24 4.90
N ASP A 11 -18.54 5.60 5.84
CA ASP A 11 -18.14 6.34 7.05
C ASP A 11 -17.04 5.61 7.85
N ALA A 12 -17.11 4.27 7.90
CA ALA A 12 -16.07 3.46 8.54
C ALA A 12 -14.73 3.51 7.79
N THR A 13 -14.75 3.46 6.46
CA THR A 13 -13.54 3.64 5.63
C THR A 13 -12.95 5.03 5.84
N GLN A 14 -13.81 6.05 5.85
CA GLN A 14 -13.41 7.44 6.06
C GLN A 14 -12.71 7.64 7.41
N ALA A 15 -13.30 7.14 8.49
CA ALA A 15 -12.71 7.23 9.83
C ALA A 15 -11.36 6.49 9.93
N ALA A 16 -11.24 5.33 9.28
CA ALA A 16 -9.98 4.59 9.27
C ALA A 16 -8.89 5.28 8.43
N LEU A 17 -9.25 5.92 7.31
CA LEU A 17 -8.32 6.70 6.49
C LEU A 17 -7.84 7.95 7.23
N ASP A 18 -8.73 8.69 7.87
CA ASP A 18 -8.42 9.89 8.64
C ASP A 18 -7.47 9.60 9.82
N ALA A 19 -7.70 8.49 10.53
CA ALA A 19 -6.89 8.10 11.69
C ALA A 19 -5.54 7.44 11.34
N ALA A 20 -5.24 7.15 10.07
CA ALA A 20 -4.05 6.40 9.70
C ALA A 20 -2.77 7.25 9.70
N ASP A 21 -1.66 6.70 10.23
CA ASP A 21 -0.33 7.33 10.09
C ASP A 21 0.17 7.30 8.63
N LEU A 22 -0.32 6.34 7.84
CA LEU A 22 0.02 6.14 6.43
C LEU A 22 -1.13 5.41 5.73
N VAL A 23 -1.57 5.95 4.60
CA VAL A 23 -2.46 5.28 3.66
C VAL A 23 -1.64 4.71 2.50
N VAL A 24 -1.84 3.43 2.18
CA VAL A 24 -1.13 2.76 1.09
C VAL A 24 -2.12 2.34 0.01
N LEU A 25 -2.07 3.01 -1.13
CA LEU A 25 -2.80 2.57 -2.32
C LEU A 25 -2.00 1.46 -3.02
N VAL A 26 -2.62 0.31 -3.26
CA VAL A 26 -1.96 -0.81 -3.96
C VAL A 26 -2.57 -0.96 -5.35
N SER A 27 -1.75 -0.80 -6.39
CA SER A 27 -2.19 -0.83 -7.79
C SER A 27 -1.40 -1.84 -8.63
N PRO A 28 -2.04 -2.60 -9.53
CA PRO A 28 -1.35 -3.23 -10.65
C PRO A 28 -0.57 -2.23 -11.53
N CYS A 29 0.42 -2.71 -12.28
CA CYS A 29 1.18 -1.93 -13.26
C CYS A 29 0.54 -2.04 -14.67
N ASP A 30 -0.68 -1.54 -14.81
CA ASP A 30 -1.38 -1.45 -16.09
C ASP A 30 -2.11 -0.11 -16.22
N VAL A 31 -2.51 0.24 -17.46
CA VAL A 31 -3.08 1.55 -17.78
C VAL A 31 -4.40 1.80 -17.05
N ARG A 32 -5.25 0.77 -16.93
CA ARG A 32 -6.56 0.90 -16.28
C ARG A 32 -6.40 1.12 -14.78
N ALA A 33 -5.49 0.39 -14.17
CA ALA A 33 -5.15 0.55 -12.76
C ALA A 33 -4.50 1.91 -12.49
N CYS A 34 -3.65 2.39 -13.41
CA CYS A 34 -3.08 3.75 -13.35
C CYS A 34 -4.17 4.82 -13.38
N ALA A 35 -5.12 4.73 -14.32
CA ALA A 35 -6.25 5.66 -14.38
C ALA A 35 -7.09 5.62 -13.09
N ALA A 36 -7.38 4.43 -12.57
CA ALA A 36 -8.10 4.28 -11.29
C ALA A 36 -7.34 4.89 -10.11
N ALA A 37 -6.01 4.73 -10.06
CA ALA A 37 -5.17 5.34 -9.05
C ALA A 37 -5.17 6.87 -9.15
N ALA A 38 -5.07 7.42 -10.36
CA ALA A 38 -5.14 8.87 -10.60
C ALA A 38 -6.50 9.48 -10.24
N THR A 39 -7.60 8.74 -10.44
CA THR A 39 -8.94 9.19 -10.01
C THR A 39 -9.10 9.14 -8.49
N MET A 40 -8.53 8.13 -7.81
CA MET A 40 -8.71 7.93 -6.37
C MET A 40 -7.72 8.72 -5.51
N ALA A 41 -6.51 8.96 -6.01
CA ALA A 41 -5.47 9.63 -5.23
C ALA A 41 -5.90 11.01 -4.70
N PRO A 42 -6.51 11.93 -5.48
CA PRO A 42 -6.96 13.21 -4.96
C PRO A 42 -8.03 13.07 -3.86
N VAL A 43 -8.94 12.10 -4.00
CA VAL A 43 -9.98 11.82 -3.01
C VAL A 43 -9.36 11.32 -1.71
N LEU A 44 -8.41 10.38 -1.79
CA LEU A 44 -7.73 9.84 -0.60
C LEU A 44 -6.81 10.87 0.06
N THR A 45 -6.07 11.67 -0.73
CA THR A 45 -5.20 12.74 -0.23
C THR A 45 -5.98 13.84 0.49
N ALA A 46 -7.20 14.13 0.04
CA ALA A 46 -8.09 15.09 0.73
C ALA A 46 -8.53 14.60 2.12
N ILE A 47 -8.52 13.29 2.36
CA ILE A 47 -8.84 12.68 3.65
C ILE A 47 -7.58 12.57 4.50
N ASN A 48 -6.49 12.07 3.91
CA ASN A 48 -5.23 11.90 4.59
C ASN A 48 -4.05 12.24 3.66
N PRO A 49 -3.26 13.27 3.96
CA PRO A 49 -2.14 13.68 3.11
C PRO A 49 -0.97 12.68 3.10
N ASN A 50 -0.90 11.77 4.08
CA ASN A 50 0.12 10.72 4.16
C ASN A 50 -0.25 9.53 3.26
N LEU A 51 -0.44 9.78 1.97
CA LEU A 51 -0.74 8.77 0.96
C LEU A 51 0.53 8.35 0.22
N GLY A 52 0.70 7.05 0.02
CA GLY A 52 1.74 6.51 -0.86
C GLY A 52 1.26 5.32 -1.68
N LEU A 53 1.98 5.06 -2.78
CA LEU A 53 1.62 4.05 -3.76
C LEU A 53 2.55 2.83 -3.72
N VAL A 54 1.97 1.64 -3.80
CA VAL A 54 2.68 0.40 -4.08
C VAL A 54 2.19 -0.17 -5.41
N VAL A 55 3.12 -0.29 -6.37
CA VAL A 55 2.81 -0.86 -7.68
C VAL A 55 3.21 -2.33 -7.75
N ARG A 56 2.29 -3.19 -8.16
CA ARG A 56 2.49 -4.65 -8.30
C ARG A 56 2.43 -5.12 -9.74
N GLY A 57 3.26 -6.08 -10.08
CA GLY A 57 3.24 -6.76 -11.38
C GLY A 57 4.11 -6.08 -12.43
N SER A 58 4.33 -6.79 -13.53
CA SER A 58 4.95 -6.26 -14.75
C SER A 58 3.87 -5.70 -15.67
N SER A 59 4.18 -4.63 -16.39
CA SER A 59 3.31 -4.17 -17.47
C SER A 59 3.67 -4.84 -18.79
N PRO A 60 2.73 -5.51 -19.48
CA PRO A 60 2.98 -6.05 -20.82
C PRO A 60 3.26 -4.96 -21.87
N GLY A 61 2.83 -3.71 -21.60
CA GLY A 61 3.05 -2.55 -22.48
C GLY A 61 4.25 -1.67 -22.11
N GLY A 62 5.10 -2.11 -21.17
CA GLY A 62 6.29 -1.35 -20.77
C GLY A 62 6.05 -0.20 -19.79
N LEU A 63 4.80 0.03 -19.36
CA LEU A 63 4.47 1.01 -18.31
C LEU A 63 5.27 0.72 -17.05
N ARG A 64 5.92 1.75 -16.52
CA ARG A 64 6.79 1.69 -15.34
C ARG A 64 6.03 2.15 -14.11
N ALA A 65 6.39 1.59 -12.96
CA ALA A 65 5.80 1.98 -11.69
C ALA A 65 5.99 3.46 -11.35
N ALA A 66 7.11 4.07 -11.77
CA ALA A 66 7.36 5.50 -11.60
C ALA A 66 6.32 6.32 -12.38
N GLU A 67 6.05 5.97 -13.64
CA GLU A 67 5.05 6.66 -14.46
C GLU A 67 3.64 6.56 -13.86
N VAL A 68 3.29 5.41 -13.24
CA VAL A 68 2.02 5.28 -12.51
C VAL A 68 1.95 6.24 -11.31
N ALA A 69 3.05 6.38 -10.57
CA ALA A 69 3.13 7.28 -9.42
C ALA A 69 3.05 8.75 -9.85
N ASP A 70 3.75 9.10 -10.93
CA ASP A 70 3.73 10.45 -11.52
C ASP A 70 2.32 10.83 -11.98
N VAL A 71 1.63 9.94 -12.69
CA VAL A 71 0.25 10.16 -13.15
C VAL A 71 -0.73 10.22 -11.99
N ALA A 72 -0.54 9.41 -10.95
CA ALA A 72 -1.39 9.44 -9.76
C ALA A 72 -1.08 10.61 -8.82
N GLY A 73 0.03 11.33 -9.02
CA GLY A 73 0.45 12.46 -8.20
C GLY A 73 0.82 12.09 -6.77
N VAL A 74 1.30 10.86 -6.51
CA VAL A 74 1.59 10.35 -5.17
C VAL A 74 2.96 9.66 -5.09
N PRO A 75 3.65 9.69 -3.92
CA PRO A 75 4.95 9.05 -3.76
C PRO A 75 4.92 7.53 -4.01
N LEU A 76 5.85 7.01 -4.81
CA LEU A 76 6.06 5.56 -4.97
C LEU A 76 6.84 4.99 -3.78
N LEU A 77 6.17 4.28 -2.87
CA LEU A 77 6.79 3.65 -1.71
C LEU A 77 7.59 2.39 -2.12
N ALA A 78 6.98 1.56 -2.96
CA ALA A 78 7.57 0.34 -3.46
C ALA A 78 6.99 -0.07 -4.82
N SER A 79 7.82 -0.74 -5.62
CA SER A 79 7.38 -1.51 -6.77
C SER A 79 7.89 -2.93 -6.64
N MET A 80 7.06 -3.91 -7.03
CA MET A 80 7.46 -5.31 -7.03
C MET A 80 6.76 -6.10 -8.12
N ARG A 81 7.38 -7.19 -8.58
CA ARG A 81 6.66 -8.17 -9.41
C ARG A 81 5.53 -8.83 -8.63
N ALA A 82 4.56 -9.38 -9.35
CA ALA A 82 3.54 -10.25 -8.75
C ALA A 82 4.23 -11.48 -8.10
N GLN A 83 3.90 -11.75 -6.84
CA GLN A 83 4.41 -12.92 -6.14
C GLN A 83 3.71 -14.17 -6.71
N PRO A 84 4.42 -15.12 -7.34
CA PRO A 84 3.78 -16.31 -7.89
C PRO A 84 3.16 -17.17 -6.77
N ARG A 85 2.02 -17.80 -7.08
CA ARG A 85 1.29 -18.71 -6.18
C ARG A 85 0.89 -18.12 -4.83
N LEU A 86 0.81 -16.79 -4.72
CA LEU A 86 0.45 -16.13 -3.45
C LEU A 86 -0.94 -16.57 -2.96
N ALA A 87 -1.93 -16.66 -3.87
CA ALA A 87 -3.26 -17.13 -3.53
C ALA A 87 -3.24 -18.58 -3.01
N GLU A 88 -2.65 -19.51 -3.77
CA GLU A 88 -2.50 -20.90 -3.35
C GLU A 88 -1.81 -21.04 -1.98
N GLN A 89 -0.77 -20.25 -1.71
CA GLN A 89 -0.07 -20.25 -0.42
C GLN A 89 -0.97 -19.79 0.73
N LEU A 90 -1.77 -18.74 0.52
CA LEU A 90 -2.69 -18.22 1.51
C LEU A 90 -3.76 -19.25 1.87
N GLU A 91 -4.33 -19.93 0.86
CA GLU A 91 -5.37 -20.95 1.06
C GLU A 91 -4.86 -22.20 1.79
N HIS A 92 -3.63 -22.66 1.52
CA HIS A 92 -3.16 -23.98 1.98
C HIS A 92 -2.21 -23.96 3.18
N GLY A 93 -1.66 -22.79 3.56
CA GLY A 93 -0.64 -22.74 4.62
C GLY A 93 -0.40 -21.39 5.26
N GLY A 94 -1.25 -20.41 4.96
CA GLY A 94 -1.10 -19.03 5.45
C GLY A 94 0.10 -18.29 4.84
N LEU A 95 0.29 -17.05 5.28
CA LEU A 95 1.33 -16.16 4.75
C LEU A 95 2.73 -16.53 5.27
N ARG A 96 3.42 -17.46 4.61
CA ARG A 96 4.82 -17.84 4.91
C ARG A 96 5.80 -17.20 3.94
N LEU A 97 6.35 -16.05 4.32
CA LEU A 97 7.28 -15.29 3.48
C LEU A 97 8.70 -15.87 3.56
N ARG A 98 9.28 -16.23 2.40
CA ARG A 98 10.69 -16.63 2.30
C ARG A 98 11.62 -15.45 2.56
N ARG A 99 12.84 -15.73 3.05
CA ARG A 99 13.89 -14.71 3.35
C ARG A 99 14.16 -13.72 2.19
N ARG A 100 14.04 -14.16 0.94
CA ARG A 100 14.23 -13.34 -0.29
C ARG A 100 12.93 -12.99 -1.01
N SER A 101 11.80 -12.93 -0.29
CA SER A 101 10.50 -12.60 -0.86
C SER A 101 10.44 -11.13 -1.33
N VAL A 102 10.01 -10.89 -2.57
CA VAL A 102 9.78 -9.55 -3.10
C VAL A 102 8.65 -8.83 -2.35
N LEU A 103 7.63 -9.58 -1.92
CA LEU A 103 6.55 -9.08 -1.07
C LEU A 103 7.08 -8.64 0.29
N ALA A 104 7.95 -9.43 0.92
CA ALA A 104 8.58 -9.06 2.19
C ALA A 104 9.52 -7.85 2.05
N SER A 105 10.17 -7.68 0.89
CA SER A 105 11.01 -6.52 0.61
C SER A 105 10.18 -5.25 0.44
N ALA A 106 9.10 -5.32 -0.36
CA ALA A 106 8.16 -4.21 -0.54
C ALA A 106 7.50 -3.80 0.77
N ALA A 107 7.03 -4.76 1.58
CA ALA A 107 6.44 -4.49 2.89
C ALA A 107 7.44 -3.79 3.84
N ARG A 108 8.72 -4.21 3.83
CA ARG A 108 9.77 -3.55 4.62
C ARG A 108 10.05 -2.13 4.16
N ARG A 109 9.97 -1.84 2.85
CA ARG A 109 10.09 -0.47 2.34
C ARG A 109 8.94 0.42 2.82
N VAL A 110 7.71 -0.10 2.78
CA VAL A 110 6.52 0.61 3.32
C VAL A 110 6.66 0.84 4.82
N LEU A 111 7.01 -0.19 5.60
CA LEU A 111 7.20 -0.02 7.04
C LEU A 111 8.37 0.90 7.39
N GLY A 112 9.36 1.00 6.51
CA GLY A 112 10.53 1.87 6.68
C GLY A 112 10.24 3.37 6.55
N VAL A 113 9.09 3.75 5.98
CA VAL A 113 8.69 5.17 5.93
C VAL A 113 7.96 5.62 7.20
N LEU A 114 7.39 4.68 7.95
CA LEU A 114 6.79 4.98 9.24
C LEU A 114 7.90 5.27 10.26
N PRO A 115 7.67 6.19 11.22
CA PRO A 115 8.55 6.34 12.36
C PRO A 115 8.76 4.97 13.00
N ARG A 116 10.02 4.63 13.32
CA ARG A 116 10.26 3.48 14.20
C ARG A 116 9.46 3.74 15.46
N ALA A 117 8.55 2.83 15.80
CA ALA A 117 7.79 2.90 17.04
C ALA A 117 8.81 3.10 18.17
N GLY A 118 8.91 4.34 18.65
CA GLY A 118 9.74 4.63 19.81
C GLY A 118 9.21 3.75 20.93
N SER A 119 10.11 3.15 21.70
CA SER A 119 9.80 2.55 23.00
C SER A 119 9.37 3.65 24.00
N GLY A 120 8.33 4.41 23.64
CA GLY A 120 7.82 5.56 24.36
C GLY A 120 6.71 5.13 25.29
N ARG A 121 7.10 4.83 26.53
CA ARG A 121 6.34 4.89 27.78
C ARG A 121 4.84 4.58 27.64
N HIS A 122 4.49 3.33 27.94
CA HIS A 122 3.17 3.02 28.50
C HIS A 122 2.93 3.99 29.67
N GLY A 123 2.05 4.98 29.46
CA GLY A 123 1.58 5.84 30.51
C GLY A 123 0.94 4.96 31.58
N ARG A 124 1.59 4.89 32.75
CA ARG A 124 0.91 4.46 33.97
C ARG A 124 -0.20 5.48 34.23
N ALA A 125 -1.45 5.06 34.06
CA ALA A 125 -2.55 5.71 34.73
C ALA A 125 -2.43 5.40 36.23
N ALA A 126 -2.31 6.46 37.02
CA ALA A 126 -2.58 6.45 38.45
C ALA A 126 -4.06 6.81 38.68
#